data_AF-A0A937Z3N8-F1
#
_entry.id   AF-A0A937Z3N8-F1
#
_cell.length_a   1.000
_cell.length_b   1.000
_cell.length_c   1.000
_cell.angle_alpha   90.00
_cell.angle_beta   90.00
_cell.angle_gamma   90.00
#
_symmetry.space_group_name_H-M   'P 1'
#
loop_
_entity.id
_entity.type
_entity.pdbx_description
1 polymer ?
#
loop_
_entity_poly.entity_id
_entity_poly.type
_entity_poly.pdbx_seq_one_letter_code
_entity_poly.pdbx_strand_id
1 'polypeptide(L)'
;MSPRAGLLVLLVSVVLAVLLAWALRRPAGPGASLRQPSAEPLGALTAGEIASPGARPAPVRDGRLLGSETLAPAGFDVGVAGVDLREIRDPARPLGEVRPLDAPDSVGADSAEAPEEDAVVIGIEVDGVARAYPLQLLDYHWVVNDVVDGRRVLVLWDPIAGAAAAYEGSIDGRTVQAGVSGKWYRTSALLYDRESTGLFPAITGRFVTGPLTDRALRPIPFRRETWKAWRRRHEMTRVLPREAGRGAPPAAFGPDEWAWATLLANAPDHHPPLPLQEWVIGFVDPVGKPMCCALKSLPEDEPLKIG
;
A
#
# COMPACT_ATOMS: atom_id res chain seq x y z
N MET A 1 5.64 -55.20 14.31
CA MET A 1 5.95 -54.40 13.10
C MET A 1 6.43 -55.37 12.01
N SER A 2 5.81 -55.37 10.83
CA SER A 2 6.10 -56.36 9.80
C SER A 2 7.48 -56.10 9.17
N PRO A 3 8.24 -57.14 8.78
CA PRO A 3 9.57 -57.00 8.18
C PRO A 3 9.57 -56.18 6.87
N ARG A 4 8.39 -56.01 6.24
CA ARG A 4 8.19 -55.17 5.06
C ARG A 4 8.22 -53.66 5.35
N ALA A 5 7.80 -53.24 6.55
CA ALA A 5 7.82 -51.84 6.95
C ALA A 5 9.25 -51.35 7.27
N GLY A 6 10.09 -52.21 7.86
CA GLY A 6 11.50 -51.89 8.14
C GLY A 6 12.32 -51.72 6.87
N LEU A 7 12.07 -52.55 5.84
CA LEU A 7 12.78 -52.47 4.56
C LEU A 7 12.42 -51.19 3.78
N LEU A 8 11.16 -50.76 3.83
CA LEU A 8 10.70 -49.55 3.15
C LEU A 8 11.30 -48.28 3.78
N VAL A 9 11.37 -48.22 5.11
CA VAL A 9 12.00 -47.09 5.82
C VAL A 9 13.50 -47.03 5.51
N LEU A 10 14.18 -48.18 5.48
CA LEU A 10 15.61 -48.22 5.15
C LEU A 10 15.88 -47.75 3.71
N LEU A 11 15.04 -48.16 2.75
CA LEU A 11 15.14 -47.75 1.34
C LEU A 11 14.94 -46.24 1.17
N VAL A 12 13.93 -45.66 1.82
CA VAL A 12 13.67 -44.21 1.77
C VAL A 12 14.84 -43.42 2.37
N SER A 13 15.40 -43.87 3.49
CA SER A 13 16.55 -43.21 4.12
C SER A 13 17.81 -43.26 3.25
N VAL A 14 18.08 -44.38 2.58
CA VAL A 14 19.24 -44.52 1.67
C VAL A 14 19.09 -43.62 0.44
N VAL A 15 17.88 -43.56 -0.16
CA VAL A 15 17.63 -42.68 -1.31
C VAL A 15 17.78 -41.21 -0.93
N LEU A 16 17.28 -40.79 0.23
CA LEU A 16 17.40 -39.41 0.71
C LEU A 16 18.87 -39.03 0.95
N ALA A 17 19.65 -39.93 1.55
CA ALA A 17 21.09 -39.71 1.79
C ALA A 17 21.89 -39.60 0.49
N VAL A 18 21.55 -40.40 -0.53
CA VAL A 18 22.19 -40.32 -1.86
C VAL A 18 21.83 -39.02 -2.57
N LEU A 19 20.58 -38.57 -2.50
CA LEU A 19 20.15 -37.30 -3.09
C LEU A 19 20.82 -36.10 -2.41
N LEU A 20 20.97 -36.14 -1.08
CA LEU A 20 21.65 -35.09 -0.32
C LEU A 20 23.15 -35.06 -0.66
N ALA A 21 23.81 -36.23 -0.72
CA ALA A 21 25.21 -36.33 -1.11
C ALA A 21 25.44 -35.90 -2.57
N TRP A 22 24.48 -36.13 -3.47
CA TRP A 22 24.53 -35.64 -4.85
C TRP A 22 24.34 -34.12 -4.94
N ALA A 23 23.41 -33.55 -4.16
CA ALA A 23 23.20 -32.10 -4.10
C ALA A 23 24.44 -31.36 -3.58
N LEU A 24 25.12 -31.94 -2.58
CA LEU A 24 26.34 -31.39 -1.98
C LEU A 24 27.60 -31.58 -2.85
N ARG A 25 27.57 -32.43 -3.87
CA ARG A 25 28.69 -32.70 -4.79
C ARG A 25 28.64 -31.92 -6.10
N ARG A 26 27.68 -31.03 -6.29
CA ARG A 26 27.65 -30.19 -7.50
C ARG A 26 28.85 -29.22 -7.50
N PRO A 27 29.73 -29.26 -8.51
CA PRO A 27 30.73 -28.22 -8.67
C PRO A 27 30.02 -26.88 -8.94
N ALA A 28 30.48 -25.83 -8.26
CA ALA A 28 30.05 -24.47 -8.56
C ALA A 28 30.33 -24.19 -10.04
N GLY A 29 29.28 -23.89 -10.80
CA GLY A 29 29.41 -23.47 -12.20
C GLY A 29 30.29 -22.22 -12.31
N PRO A 30 30.93 -21.98 -13.48
CA PRO A 30 31.84 -20.87 -13.66
C PRO A 30 31.14 -19.54 -13.35
N GLY A 31 31.76 -18.76 -12.48
CA GLY A 31 31.26 -17.48 -11.99
C GLY A 31 31.00 -16.50 -13.13
N ALA A 32 29.72 -16.30 -13.45
CA ALA A 32 29.28 -15.08 -14.06
C ALA A 32 29.44 -13.98 -13.01
N SER A 33 30.47 -13.15 -13.20
CA SER A 33 30.61 -11.86 -12.53
C SER A 33 29.35 -11.04 -12.82
N LEU A 34 28.38 -11.12 -11.92
CA LEU A 34 27.31 -10.13 -11.83
C LEU A 34 27.99 -8.84 -11.40
N ARG A 35 28.09 -7.88 -12.33
CA ARG A 35 28.36 -6.50 -11.96
C ARG A 35 27.31 -6.14 -10.91
N GLN A 36 27.76 -5.84 -9.69
CA GLN A 36 26.94 -5.11 -8.74
C GLN A 36 26.46 -3.84 -9.46
N PRO A 37 25.14 -3.58 -9.56
CA PRO A 37 24.70 -2.23 -9.84
C PRO A 37 25.22 -1.38 -8.69
N SER A 38 26.09 -0.42 -9.02
CA SER A 38 26.60 0.58 -8.11
C SER A 38 25.42 1.25 -7.41
N ALA A 39 25.28 1.00 -6.11
CA ALA A 39 24.46 1.81 -5.22
C ALA A 39 25.16 3.16 -5.05
N GLU A 40 25.02 4.03 -6.05
CA GLU A 40 25.26 5.45 -5.86
C GLU A 40 24.07 6.00 -5.06
N PRO A 41 24.26 6.52 -3.84
CA PRO A 41 23.21 7.25 -3.17
C PRO A 41 22.89 8.51 -3.98
N LEU A 42 21.61 8.68 -4.34
CA LEU A 42 21.11 9.92 -4.95
C LEU A 42 21.50 11.10 -4.02
N GLY A 43 22.33 11.99 -4.55
CA GLY A 43 23.06 13.00 -3.80
C GLY A 43 22.18 13.96 -3.01
N ALA A 44 22.66 14.30 -1.80
CA ALA A 44 22.09 15.31 -0.92
C ALA A 44 22.10 16.70 -1.58
N LEU A 45 20.95 17.37 -1.63
CA LEU A 45 20.83 18.77 -2.00
C LEU A 45 20.41 19.59 -0.78
N THR A 46 21.20 20.62 -0.48
CA THR A 46 21.11 21.48 0.70
C THR A 46 19.96 22.48 0.62
N ALA A 47 19.29 22.69 1.76
CA ALA A 47 18.19 23.63 1.96
C ALA A 47 18.63 25.10 1.79
N GLY A 48 17.79 25.91 1.12
CA GLY A 48 17.99 27.35 0.94
C GLY A 48 16.69 28.15 1.05
N GLU A 49 16.61 28.89 2.17
CA GLU A 49 15.99 30.20 2.45
C GLU A 49 14.51 30.53 2.15
N ILE A 50 13.92 31.19 3.15
CA ILE A 50 12.49 31.51 3.37
C ILE A 50 12.23 32.98 2.96
N ALA A 51 11.10 33.27 2.30
CA ALA A 51 10.63 34.65 2.07
C ALA A 51 9.13 34.85 2.34
N SER A 52 8.80 36.04 2.84
CA SER A 52 7.54 36.48 3.49
C SER A 52 6.33 36.78 2.56
N PRO A 53 5.09 36.89 3.11
CA PRO A 53 3.85 36.78 2.33
C PRO A 53 3.23 38.13 1.91
N GLY A 54 2.62 38.17 0.73
CA GLY A 54 1.67 39.22 0.37
C GLY A 54 1.51 39.54 -1.12
N ALA A 55 0.94 38.64 -1.94
CA ALA A 55 0.27 38.98 -3.20
C ALA A 55 -0.61 37.80 -3.69
N ARG A 56 -1.76 38.11 -4.33
CA ARG A 56 -2.63 37.12 -5.01
C ARG A 56 -1.85 36.43 -6.15
N PRO A 57 -1.85 35.09 -6.28
CA PRO A 57 -1.02 34.43 -7.29
C PRO A 57 -1.70 34.36 -8.67
N ALA A 58 -0.91 34.70 -9.69
CA ALA A 58 -1.09 34.30 -11.08
C ALA A 58 -0.71 32.81 -11.26
N PRO A 59 -1.05 32.13 -12.38
CA PRO A 59 -0.97 30.67 -12.47
C PRO A 59 0.48 30.17 -12.35
N VAL A 60 0.63 29.06 -11.61
CA VAL A 60 1.87 28.38 -11.22
C VAL A 60 2.96 28.46 -12.30
N ARG A 61 4.06 29.12 -11.93
CA ARG A 61 5.35 29.05 -12.62
C ARG A 61 6.50 29.30 -11.63
N ASP A 62 6.48 28.53 -10.52
CA ASP A 62 7.45 28.50 -9.41
C ASP A 62 7.35 27.10 -8.73
N GLY A 63 8.45 26.36 -8.60
CA GLY A 63 8.53 25.08 -7.84
C GLY A 63 8.56 23.73 -8.62
N ARG A 64 8.63 23.77 -9.97
CA ARG A 64 8.92 22.70 -11.01
C ARG A 64 8.84 21.18 -10.64
N LEU A 65 8.20 20.24 -11.35
CA LEU A 65 7.36 20.09 -12.57
C LEU A 65 6.56 18.75 -12.42
N LEU A 66 5.24 18.64 -12.60
CA LEU A 66 4.49 18.46 -13.87
C LEU A 66 5.16 17.51 -14.90
N GLY A 67 4.78 16.22 -14.92
CA GLY A 67 5.05 15.32 -16.05
C GLY A 67 6.15 14.26 -15.88
N SER A 68 6.40 13.46 -16.92
CA SER A 68 7.41 12.39 -17.00
C SER A 68 8.84 12.81 -16.60
N GLU A 69 9.16 14.10 -16.74
CA GLU A 69 10.50 14.66 -16.53
C GLU A 69 11.00 14.58 -15.08
N THR A 70 10.11 14.44 -14.09
CA THR A 70 10.48 14.22 -12.68
C THR A 70 10.31 12.78 -12.22
N LEU A 71 9.45 12.00 -12.90
CA LEU A 71 9.14 10.63 -12.54
C LEU A 71 10.19 9.63 -13.04
N ALA A 72 10.64 9.76 -14.29
CA ALA A 72 11.65 8.86 -14.85
C ALA A 72 13.01 8.98 -14.13
N PRO A 73 13.54 10.19 -13.82
CA PRO A 73 14.76 10.32 -13.03
C PRO A 73 14.62 9.79 -11.58
N ALA A 74 13.41 9.78 -11.03
CA ALA A 74 13.12 9.16 -9.74
C ALA A 74 13.03 7.62 -9.80
N GLY A 75 13.16 7.01 -10.99
CA GLY A 75 13.19 5.57 -11.20
C GLY A 75 11.85 4.92 -11.54
N PHE A 76 10.79 5.70 -11.79
CA PHE A 76 9.48 5.16 -12.15
C PHE A 76 9.34 4.94 -13.66
N ASP A 77 8.74 3.82 -14.06
CA ASP A 77 8.40 3.58 -15.47
C ASP A 77 7.19 4.41 -15.85
N VAL A 78 7.43 5.36 -16.76
CA VAL A 78 6.43 6.25 -17.36
C VAL A 78 6.38 6.13 -18.88
N GLY A 79 6.94 5.06 -19.44
CA GLY A 79 6.96 4.80 -20.89
C GLY A 79 5.57 4.52 -21.46
N VAL A 80 4.67 4.01 -20.62
CA VAL A 80 3.23 3.95 -20.87
C VAL A 80 2.53 4.72 -19.76
N ALA A 81 1.55 5.55 -20.11
CA ALA A 81 0.80 6.36 -19.16
C ALA A 81 -0.71 6.32 -19.47
N GLY A 82 -1.51 5.94 -18.48
CA GLY A 82 -2.97 5.91 -18.54
C GLY A 82 -3.63 7.21 -18.05
N VAL A 83 -2.82 8.18 -17.62
CA VAL A 83 -3.24 9.51 -17.16
C VAL A 83 -2.32 10.59 -17.74
N ASP A 84 -2.77 11.83 -17.75
CA ASP A 84 -1.87 12.95 -18.04
C ASP A 84 -0.85 13.07 -16.90
N LEU A 85 0.43 12.78 -17.19
CA LEU A 85 1.51 12.82 -16.20
C LEU A 85 1.69 14.22 -15.57
N ARG A 86 1.17 15.28 -16.20
CA ARG A 86 1.12 16.63 -15.64
C ARG A 86 0.14 16.73 -14.47
N GLU A 87 -0.81 15.82 -14.32
CA GLU A 87 -1.68 15.76 -13.14
C GLU A 87 -0.97 15.14 -11.92
N ILE A 88 0.15 14.45 -12.11
CA ILE A 88 0.94 13.86 -11.02
C ILE A 88 1.76 14.95 -10.32
N ARG A 89 1.66 14.99 -8.99
CA ARG A 89 2.29 16.00 -8.14
C ARG A 89 3.43 15.42 -7.31
N ASP A 90 4.46 16.23 -7.13
CA ASP A 90 5.59 15.93 -6.25
C ASP A 90 5.59 16.87 -5.02
N PRO A 91 5.32 16.39 -3.80
CA PRO A 91 5.51 17.13 -2.56
C PRO A 91 6.94 17.52 -2.24
N ALA A 92 7.92 16.97 -2.95
CA ALA A 92 9.29 16.83 -2.45
C ALA A 92 9.43 15.89 -1.24
N ARG A 93 8.58 14.86 -1.10
CA ARG A 93 8.85 13.72 -0.21
C ARG A 93 9.85 12.79 -0.88
N PRO A 94 10.99 12.48 -0.26
CA PRO A 94 11.95 11.52 -0.80
C PRO A 94 11.32 10.12 -0.93
N LEU A 95 11.68 9.42 -2.00
CA LEU A 95 11.39 8.01 -2.14
C LEU A 95 11.98 7.23 -0.95
N GLY A 96 11.16 6.36 -0.33
CA GLY A 96 11.61 5.50 0.77
C GLY A 96 11.58 6.13 2.16
N GLU A 97 11.11 7.38 2.30
CA GLU A 97 10.89 7.97 3.62
C GLU A 97 9.82 7.20 4.41
N VAL A 98 8.71 6.84 3.75
CA VAL A 98 7.72 5.91 4.27
C VAL A 98 8.12 4.50 3.85
N ARG A 99 8.35 3.62 4.82
CA ARG A 99 8.75 2.22 4.57
C ARG A 99 7.55 1.29 4.72
N PRO A 100 7.09 0.61 3.66
CA PRO A 100 6.10 -0.45 3.78
C PRO A 100 6.56 -1.56 4.72
N LEU A 101 5.60 -2.26 5.33
CA LEU A 101 5.86 -3.53 6.00
C LEU A 101 5.78 -4.67 4.99
N ASP A 102 6.81 -5.50 4.95
CA ASP A 102 6.87 -6.66 4.05
C ASP A 102 6.85 -7.94 4.86
N ALA A 103 5.87 -8.80 4.57
CA ALA A 103 5.62 -10.09 5.23
C ALA A 103 5.76 -10.04 6.77
N PRO A 104 5.06 -9.11 7.46
CA PRO A 104 5.23 -8.95 8.90
C PRO A 104 4.74 -10.17 9.66
N ASP A 105 5.40 -10.46 10.78
CA ASP A 105 4.87 -11.40 11.75
C ASP A 105 3.57 -10.88 12.37
N SER A 106 2.75 -11.81 12.81
CA SER A 106 1.48 -11.52 13.48
C SER A 106 1.36 -12.38 14.73
N VAL A 107 0.51 -11.97 15.66
CA VAL A 107 0.20 -12.68 16.90
C VAL A 107 -1.27 -13.10 16.94
N GLY A 108 -1.61 -14.03 17.82
CA GLY A 108 -3.01 -14.39 18.08
C GLY A 108 -3.77 -13.28 18.80
N ALA A 109 -5.10 -13.32 18.73
CA ALA A 109 -5.96 -12.28 19.28
C ALA A 109 -5.85 -12.09 20.81
N ASP A 110 -5.45 -13.13 21.54
CA ASP A 110 -5.28 -13.13 23.00
C ASP A 110 -3.83 -12.80 23.43
N SER A 111 -2.95 -12.45 22.49
CA SER A 111 -1.58 -12.07 22.81
C SER A 111 -1.52 -10.77 23.60
N ALA A 112 -0.58 -10.67 24.54
CA ALA A 112 -0.27 -9.42 25.25
C ALA A 112 0.27 -8.32 24.30
N GLU A 113 0.70 -8.68 23.09
CA GLU A 113 1.18 -7.76 22.06
C GLU A 113 0.06 -7.29 21.11
N ALA A 114 -1.16 -7.84 21.26
CA ALA A 114 -2.31 -7.39 20.50
C ALA A 114 -2.65 -5.93 20.85
N PRO A 115 -3.35 -5.21 19.95
CA PRO A 115 -3.77 -3.83 20.22
C PRO A 115 -4.70 -3.72 21.43
N GLU A 116 -4.79 -2.51 21.98
CA GLU A 116 -5.82 -2.16 22.96
C GLU A 116 -7.23 -2.34 22.36
N GLU A 117 -8.22 -2.60 23.20
CA GLU A 117 -9.60 -2.90 22.78
C GLU A 117 -10.23 -1.82 21.88
N ASP A 118 -9.92 -0.55 22.14
CA ASP A 118 -10.44 0.61 21.42
C ASP A 118 -9.60 1.02 20.21
N ALA A 119 -8.42 0.40 20.02
CA ALA A 119 -7.58 0.66 18.87
C ALA A 119 -8.32 0.35 17.56
N VAL A 120 -8.25 1.26 16.59
CA VAL A 120 -8.84 1.04 15.27
C VAL A 120 -7.96 0.09 14.46
N VAL A 121 -8.58 -0.91 13.84
CA VAL A 121 -7.92 -1.86 12.95
C VAL A 121 -8.58 -1.83 11.57
N ILE A 122 -7.78 -2.10 10.54
CA ILE A 122 -8.27 -2.58 9.25
C ILE A 122 -8.24 -4.10 9.31
N GLY A 123 -9.41 -4.73 9.27
CA GLY A 123 -9.55 -6.19 9.26
C GLY A 123 -9.90 -6.70 7.88
N ILE A 124 -9.24 -7.77 7.44
CA ILE A 124 -9.59 -8.51 6.21
C ILE A 124 -9.86 -9.97 6.55
N GLU A 125 -10.62 -10.62 5.68
CA GLU A 125 -10.82 -12.07 5.71
C GLU A 125 -10.57 -12.62 4.31
N VAL A 126 -9.64 -13.56 4.21
CA VAL A 126 -9.29 -14.22 2.94
C VAL A 126 -9.44 -15.72 3.14
N ASP A 127 -10.30 -16.33 2.32
CA ASP A 127 -10.55 -17.77 2.35
C ASP A 127 -10.90 -18.31 3.76
N GLY A 128 -11.60 -17.51 4.58
CA GLY A 128 -11.98 -17.84 5.95
C GLY A 128 -10.92 -17.52 7.01
N VAL A 129 -9.75 -17.02 6.61
CA VAL A 129 -8.67 -16.63 7.52
C VAL A 129 -8.69 -15.13 7.76
N ALA A 130 -8.96 -14.74 9.01
CA ALA A 130 -9.05 -13.37 9.46
C ALA A 130 -7.67 -12.80 9.86
N ARG A 131 -7.38 -11.58 9.40
CA ARG A 131 -6.15 -10.83 9.69
C ARG A 131 -6.49 -9.37 9.98
N ALA A 132 -5.91 -8.80 11.03
CA ALA A 132 -6.08 -7.40 11.41
C ALA A 132 -4.77 -6.61 11.38
N TYR A 133 -4.87 -5.36 10.94
CA TYR A 133 -3.78 -4.41 10.79
C TYR A 133 -4.13 -3.14 11.58
N PRO A 134 -3.49 -2.89 12.74
CA PRO A 134 -3.71 -1.69 13.52
C PRO A 134 -3.49 -0.42 12.68
N LEU A 135 -4.45 0.50 12.72
CA LEU A 135 -4.39 1.75 11.96
C LEU A 135 -3.15 2.56 12.33
N GLN A 136 -2.77 2.54 13.62
CA GLN A 136 -1.55 3.20 14.09
C GLN A 136 -0.29 2.70 13.37
N LEU A 137 -0.18 1.40 13.05
CA LEU A 137 0.95 0.90 12.26
C LEU A 137 0.86 1.37 10.81
N LEU A 138 -0.34 1.35 10.25
CA LEU A 138 -0.59 1.84 8.91
C LEU A 138 -0.34 3.35 8.77
N ASP A 139 -0.50 4.16 9.82
CA ASP A 139 -0.10 5.58 9.81
C ASP A 139 1.41 5.78 9.59
N TYR A 140 2.24 4.85 10.07
CA TYR A 140 3.70 4.90 9.88
C TYR A 140 4.15 4.28 8.57
N HIS A 141 3.52 3.18 8.16
CA HIS A 141 4.01 2.34 7.06
C HIS A 141 3.22 2.51 5.76
N TRP A 142 1.99 3.01 5.86
CA TRP A 142 0.95 3.22 4.82
C TRP A 142 0.52 1.98 4.06
N VAL A 143 1.40 0.99 3.98
CA VAL A 143 1.33 -0.17 3.12
C VAL A 143 1.84 -1.37 3.88
N VAL A 144 1.10 -2.47 3.80
CA VAL A 144 1.54 -3.78 4.24
C VAL A 144 1.43 -4.75 3.07
N ASN A 145 2.57 -5.28 2.61
CA ASN A 145 2.65 -6.39 1.69
C ASN A 145 2.65 -7.70 2.50
N ASP A 146 1.48 -8.29 2.78
CA ASP A 146 1.34 -9.46 3.66
C ASP A 146 1.06 -10.76 2.87
N VAL A 147 1.17 -11.88 3.57
CA VAL A 147 0.73 -13.20 3.13
C VAL A 147 -0.22 -13.78 4.17
N VAL A 148 -1.49 -13.92 3.80
CA VAL A 148 -2.55 -14.51 4.64
C VAL A 148 -2.94 -15.84 4.03
N ASP A 149 -2.70 -16.93 4.76
CA ASP A 149 -2.96 -18.30 4.31
C ASP A 149 -2.38 -18.63 2.92
N GLY A 150 -1.14 -18.19 2.68
CA GLY A 150 -0.46 -18.36 1.39
C GLY A 150 -0.93 -17.42 0.28
N ARG A 151 -1.98 -16.62 0.50
CA ARG A 151 -2.45 -15.59 -0.42
C ARG A 151 -1.72 -14.27 -0.15
N ARG A 152 -1.11 -13.72 -1.19
CA ARG A 152 -0.53 -12.37 -1.12
C ARG A 152 -1.65 -11.35 -1.02
N VAL A 153 -1.51 -10.42 -0.09
CA VAL A 153 -2.44 -9.32 0.09
C VAL A 153 -1.69 -8.01 0.23
N LEU A 154 -2.35 -6.94 -0.17
CA LEU A 154 -1.88 -5.58 -0.03
C LEU A 154 -2.90 -4.82 0.80
N VAL A 155 -2.50 -4.32 1.97
CA VAL A 155 -3.36 -3.50 2.84
C VAL A 155 -2.80 -2.10 2.95
N LEU A 156 -3.65 -1.11 2.73
CA LEU A 156 -3.28 0.27 2.53
C LEU A 156 -4.05 1.20 3.47
N TRP A 157 -3.37 2.25 3.90
CA TRP A 157 -3.96 3.42 4.52
C TRP A 157 -3.31 4.66 3.92
N ASP A 158 -4.14 5.54 3.38
CA ASP A 158 -3.73 6.86 2.95
C ASP A 158 -4.15 7.86 4.05
N PRO A 159 -3.22 8.28 4.94
CA PRO A 159 -3.55 9.19 6.04
C PRO A 159 -3.99 10.58 5.55
N ILE A 160 -3.66 10.92 4.31
CA ILE A 160 -4.04 12.18 3.68
C ILE A 160 -5.51 12.11 3.23
N ALA A 161 -5.88 11.05 2.52
CA ALA A 161 -7.26 10.85 2.08
C ALA A 161 -8.17 10.35 3.22
N GLY A 162 -7.60 9.89 4.33
CA GLY A 162 -8.34 9.25 5.43
C GLY A 162 -9.02 7.94 5.01
N ALA A 163 -8.46 7.25 4.01
CA ALA A 163 -9.08 6.12 3.34
C ALA A 163 -8.19 4.88 3.35
N ALA A 164 -8.82 3.71 3.52
CA ALA A 164 -8.17 2.41 3.48
C ALA A 164 -8.56 1.64 2.22
N ALA A 165 -7.70 0.72 1.80
CA ALA A 165 -8.00 -0.24 0.75
C ALA A 165 -7.27 -1.57 1.02
N ALA A 166 -7.83 -2.66 0.51
CA ALA A 166 -7.19 -3.96 0.53
C ALA A 166 -7.32 -4.64 -0.83
N TYR A 167 -6.27 -5.33 -1.28
CA TYR A 167 -6.24 -5.99 -2.57
C TYR A 167 -5.53 -7.34 -2.50
N GLU A 168 -5.81 -8.20 -3.47
CA GLU A 168 -4.91 -9.31 -3.79
C GLU A 168 -3.56 -8.73 -4.24
N GLY A 169 -2.47 -9.22 -3.65
CA GLY A 169 -1.09 -8.78 -3.93
C GLY A 169 -0.52 -9.38 -5.21
N SER A 170 -1.36 -9.57 -6.22
CA SER A 170 -0.98 -10.16 -7.50
C SER A 170 -1.86 -9.70 -8.65
N ILE A 171 -1.29 -9.65 -9.85
CA ILE A 171 -2.00 -9.33 -11.08
C ILE A 171 -1.51 -10.25 -12.21
N ASP A 172 -2.43 -10.94 -12.88
CA ASP A 172 -2.11 -11.88 -13.96
C ASP A 172 -1.05 -12.94 -13.57
N GLY A 173 -1.09 -13.43 -12.33
CA GLY A 173 -0.13 -14.41 -11.81
C GLY A 173 1.23 -13.83 -11.40
N ARG A 174 1.46 -12.52 -11.60
CA ARG A 174 2.65 -11.80 -11.10
C ARG A 174 2.39 -11.26 -9.71
N THR A 175 3.42 -11.27 -8.87
CA THR A 175 3.36 -10.64 -7.55
C THR A 175 3.45 -9.13 -7.73
N VAL A 176 2.68 -8.38 -6.95
CA VAL A 176 2.85 -6.93 -6.82
C VAL A 176 3.40 -6.66 -5.42
N GLN A 177 4.55 -6.00 -5.35
CA GLN A 177 5.12 -5.53 -4.09
C GLN A 177 5.10 -4.03 -4.07
N ALA A 178 4.20 -3.45 -3.27
CA ALA A 178 4.01 -2.02 -3.27
C ALA A 178 5.10 -1.30 -2.45
N GLY A 179 5.55 -0.17 -2.98
CA GLY A 179 6.29 0.88 -2.30
C GLY A 179 5.54 2.21 -2.31
N VAL A 180 5.92 3.12 -1.41
CA VAL A 180 5.36 4.48 -1.37
C VAL A 180 6.22 5.39 -2.23
N SER A 181 5.65 5.99 -3.28
CA SER A 181 6.41 6.80 -4.25
C SER A 181 6.73 8.22 -3.76
N GLY A 182 5.98 8.68 -2.75
CA GLY A 182 5.97 10.08 -2.34
C GLY A 182 5.31 11.00 -3.36
N LYS A 183 4.56 10.49 -4.36
CA LYS A 183 3.82 11.29 -5.35
C LYS A 183 2.32 11.20 -5.11
N TRP A 184 1.55 12.13 -5.66
CA TRP A 184 0.07 12.06 -5.64
C TRP A 184 -0.56 12.27 -7.00
N TYR A 185 -1.75 11.70 -7.13
CA TYR A 185 -2.64 11.91 -8.25
C TYR A 185 -4.06 12.02 -7.70
N ARG A 186 -4.74 13.14 -7.98
CA ARG A 186 -6.12 13.41 -7.54
C ARG A 186 -6.36 13.07 -6.07
N THR A 187 -5.59 13.72 -5.20
CA THR A 187 -5.65 13.57 -3.73
C THR A 187 -5.41 12.16 -3.17
N SER A 188 -4.93 11.22 -3.99
CA SER A 188 -4.53 9.88 -3.55
C SER A 188 -3.03 9.69 -3.67
N ALA A 189 -2.41 9.08 -2.65
CA ALA A 189 -1.02 8.69 -2.70
C ALA A 189 -0.79 7.70 -3.86
N LEU A 190 0.22 7.97 -4.68
CA LEU A 190 0.70 7.01 -5.66
C LEU A 190 1.64 6.02 -4.97
N LEU A 191 1.33 4.76 -5.10
CA LEU A 191 2.22 3.66 -4.80
C LEU A 191 2.92 3.24 -6.09
N TYR A 192 3.99 2.46 -5.98
CA TYR A 192 4.63 1.83 -7.11
C TYR A 192 4.81 0.35 -6.88
N ASP A 193 4.79 -0.46 -7.94
CA ASP A 193 5.25 -1.84 -7.87
C ASP A 193 6.78 -1.88 -7.94
N ARG A 194 7.44 -2.56 -7.00
CA ARG A 194 8.90 -2.63 -6.93
C ARG A 194 9.54 -3.36 -8.11
N GLU A 195 8.81 -4.27 -8.76
CA GLU A 195 9.32 -4.99 -9.93
C GLU A 195 9.13 -4.17 -11.21
N SER A 196 7.90 -3.75 -11.49
CA SER A 196 7.57 -3.04 -12.73
C SER A 196 7.87 -1.53 -12.71
N THR A 197 8.14 -0.98 -11.53
CA THR A 197 8.27 0.46 -11.21
C THR A 197 7.11 1.35 -11.69
N GLY A 198 5.97 0.74 -12.01
CA GLY A 198 4.76 1.41 -12.46
C GLY A 198 3.96 1.97 -11.28
N LEU A 199 3.37 3.15 -11.47
CA LEU A 199 2.63 3.87 -10.44
C LEU A 199 1.14 3.49 -10.44
N PHE A 200 0.53 3.46 -9.26
CA PHE A 200 -0.91 3.29 -9.10
C PHE A 200 -1.44 4.06 -7.87
N PRO A 201 -2.61 4.72 -7.93
CA PRO A 201 -3.21 5.37 -6.76
C PRO A 201 -3.67 4.33 -5.74
N ALA A 202 -3.30 4.51 -4.47
CA ALA A 202 -3.59 3.59 -3.36
C ALA A 202 -5.08 3.20 -3.29
N ILE A 203 -5.97 4.16 -3.50
CA ILE A 203 -7.43 3.95 -3.33
C ILE A 203 -8.07 3.20 -4.51
N THR A 204 -7.47 3.26 -5.70
CA THR A 204 -8.06 2.61 -6.89
C THR A 204 -7.38 1.31 -7.26
N GLY A 205 -6.11 1.12 -6.87
CA GLY A 205 -5.33 -0.08 -7.21
C GLY A 205 -5.09 -0.26 -8.71
N ARG A 206 -5.41 0.75 -9.54
CA ARG A 206 -5.24 0.73 -10.99
C ARG A 206 -3.95 1.44 -11.39
N PHE A 207 -3.12 0.74 -12.13
CA PHE A 207 -1.87 1.29 -12.64
C PHE A 207 -2.13 2.39 -13.66
N VAL A 208 -1.44 3.50 -13.46
CA VAL A 208 -1.50 4.70 -14.29
C VAL A 208 -0.22 4.92 -15.06
N THR A 209 0.87 4.22 -14.71
CA THR A 209 2.10 4.19 -15.51
C THR A 209 2.73 2.79 -15.58
N GLY A 210 3.64 2.62 -16.55
CA GLY A 210 4.45 1.41 -16.70
C GLY A 210 3.72 0.27 -17.40
N PRO A 211 4.32 -0.93 -17.45
CA PRO A 211 3.82 -2.06 -18.25
C PRO A 211 2.48 -2.61 -17.77
N LEU A 212 2.05 -2.25 -16.55
CA LEU A 212 0.77 -2.65 -15.97
C LEU A 212 -0.33 -1.60 -16.17
N THR A 213 -0.08 -0.49 -16.87
CA THR A 213 -1.09 0.58 -17.11
C THR A 213 -2.47 0.03 -17.48
N ASP A 214 -3.52 0.62 -16.90
CA ASP A 214 -4.94 0.25 -16.99
C ASP A 214 -5.32 -1.09 -16.35
N ARG A 215 -4.35 -1.92 -15.93
CA ARG A 215 -4.62 -3.09 -15.11
C ARG A 215 -4.89 -2.65 -13.67
N ALA A 216 -5.81 -3.33 -13.01
CA ALA A 216 -6.19 -3.05 -11.63
C ALA A 216 -6.02 -4.29 -10.73
N LEU A 217 -5.54 -4.06 -9.52
CA LEU A 217 -5.52 -5.06 -8.47
C LEU A 217 -6.95 -5.45 -8.09
N ARG A 218 -7.15 -6.74 -7.80
CA ARG A 218 -8.46 -7.23 -7.37
C ARG A 218 -8.72 -6.82 -5.92
N PRO A 219 -9.81 -6.09 -5.60
CA PRO A 219 -10.09 -5.65 -4.24
C PRO A 219 -10.47 -6.83 -3.33
N ILE A 220 -10.05 -6.73 -2.07
CA ILE A 220 -10.44 -7.61 -0.96
C ILE A 220 -11.37 -6.81 -0.03
N PRO A 221 -12.54 -7.36 0.36
CA PRO A 221 -13.38 -6.73 1.37
C PRO A 221 -12.64 -6.53 2.68
N PHE A 222 -12.78 -5.35 3.29
CA PHE A 222 -12.18 -5.03 4.58
C PHE A 222 -13.19 -4.33 5.49
N ARG A 223 -12.90 -4.32 6.78
CA ARG A 223 -13.62 -3.55 7.80
C ARG A 223 -12.67 -2.60 8.49
N ARG A 224 -13.16 -1.41 8.81
CA ARG A 224 -12.49 -0.48 9.71
C ARG A 224 -13.33 -0.33 10.96
N GLU A 225 -12.83 -0.81 12.07
CA GLU A 225 -13.55 -0.82 13.35
C GLU A 225 -12.58 -0.95 14.51
N THR A 226 -13.10 -0.94 15.75
CA THR A 226 -12.28 -1.18 16.92
C THR A 226 -11.83 -2.64 16.97
N TRP A 227 -10.65 -2.87 17.53
CA TRP A 227 -10.08 -4.20 17.74
C TRP A 227 -11.04 -5.11 18.52
N LYS A 228 -11.69 -4.56 19.56
CA LYS A 228 -12.74 -5.26 20.32
C LYS A 228 -13.88 -5.77 19.45
N ALA A 229 -14.37 -4.94 18.53
CA ALA A 229 -15.45 -5.33 17.63
C ALA A 229 -14.99 -6.42 16.66
N TRP A 230 -13.80 -6.26 16.07
CA TRP A 230 -13.21 -7.25 15.17
C TRP A 230 -13.01 -8.60 15.85
N ARG A 231 -12.36 -8.65 17.02
CA ARG A 231 -12.08 -9.89 17.76
C ARG A 231 -13.36 -10.63 18.16
N ARG A 232 -14.44 -9.92 18.48
CA ARG A 232 -15.75 -10.53 18.77
C ARG A 232 -16.34 -11.28 17.58
N ARG A 233 -16.02 -10.89 16.34
CA ARG A 233 -16.49 -11.57 15.12
C ARG A 233 -15.51 -12.63 14.64
N HIS A 234 -14.23 -12.45 14.93
CA HIS A 234 -13.15 -13.31 14.47
C HIS A 234 -12.26 -13.72 15.64
N GLU A 235 -12.74 -14.64 16.48
CA GLU A 235 -12.03 -15.07 17.70
C GLU A 235 -10.64 -15.65 17.40
N MET A 236 -10.50 -16.34 16.27
CA MET A 236 -9.25 -16.96 15.81
C MET A 236 -8.38 -16.04 14.94
N THR A 237 -8.73 -14.75 14.83
CA THR A 237 -7.98 -13.80 13.99
C THR A 237 -6.53 -13.67 14.47
N ARG A 238 -5.63 -13.38 13.53
CA ARG A 238 -4.30 -12.87 13.84
C ARG A 238 -4.25 -11.37 13.66
N VAL A 239 -3.34 -10.70 14.35
CA VAL A 239 -3.16 -9.25 14.30
C VAL A 239 -1.68 -8.90 14.29
N LEU A 240 -1.29 -7.85 13.58
CA LEU A 240 0.08 -7.33 13.68
C LEU A 240 0.28 -6.77 15.10
N PRO A 241 1.36 -7.13 15.81
CA PRO A 241 1.60 -6.65 17.16
C PRO A 241 1.81 -5.14 17.16
N ARG A 242 1.43 -4.46 18.24
CA ARG A 242 1.48 -2.98 18.36
C ARG A 242 2.86 -2.39 18.05
N GLU A 243 3.92 -3.16 18.26
CA GLU A 243 5.31 -2.75 18.08
C GLU A 243 5.90 -3.15 16.72
N ALA A 244 5.14 -3.82 15.85
CA ALA A 244 5.63 -4.36 14.58
C ALA A 244 6.25 -3.25 13.72
N GLY A 245 7.56 -3.39 13.45
CA GLY A 245 8.25 -2.51 12.50
C GLY A 245 8.45 -1.07 12.95
N ARG A 246 8.38 -0.74 14.26
CA ARG A 246 8.71 0.60 14.76
C ARG A 246 10.17 0.98 14.45
N GLY A 247 10.37 1.59 13.28
CA GLY A 247 11.48 2.52 13.04
C GLY A 247 11.12 3.91 13.56
N ALA A 248 12.01 4.88 13.36
CA ALA A 248 11.64 6.29 13.52
C ALA A 248 10.41 6.57 12.64
N PRO A 249 9.39 7.29 13.16
CA PRO A 249 8.32 7.80 12.32
C PRO A 249 8.91 8.50 11.09
N PRO A 250 8.26 8.42 9.91
CA PRO A 250 8.48 9.45 8.89
C PRO A 250 8.36 10.81 9.57
N ALA A 251 9.09 11.83 9.12
CA ALA A 251 8.95 13.17 9.70
C ALA A 251 7.45 13.46 9.78
N ALA A 252 6.98 13.71 11.02
CA ALA A 252 5.57 13.70 11.34
C ALA A 252 4.82 14.54 10.32
N PHE A 253 3.59 14.15 10.01
CA PHE A 253 2.61 15.11 9.52
C PHE A 253 2.38 16.14 10.64
N GLY A 254 3.33 17.05 10.83
CA GLY A 254 2.98 18.41 11.18
C GLY A 254 2.13 18.89 10.01
N PRO A 255 0.90 19.36 10.25
CA PRO A 255 0.15 20.00 9.20
C PRO A 255 0.84 21.34 8.94
N ASP A 256 1.85 21.36 8.10
CA ASP A 256 2.22 22.57 7.42
C ASP A 256 0.97 22.93 6.60
N GLU A 257 0.40 24.13 6.80
CA GLU A 257 -0.79 24.63 6.08
C GLU A 257 -0.72 24.38 4.56
N TRP A 258 0.50 24.30 4.02
CA TRP A 258 0.81 24.00 2.63
C TRP A 258 0.31 22.63 2.13
N ALA A 259 0.44 21.56 2.92
CA ALA A 259 0.02 20.21 2.51
C ALA A 259 -1.50 20.18 2.30
N TRP A 260 -2.25 20.72 3.26
CA TRP A 260 -3.71 20.84 3.16
C TRP A 260 -4.16 21.80 2.05
N ALA A 261 -3.48 22.93 1.86
CA ALA A 261 -3.77 23.87 0.78
C ALA A 261 -3.57 23.23 -0.61
N THR A 262 -2.53 22.42 -0.78
CA THR A 262 -2.26 21.71 -2.04
C THR A 262 -3.27 20.59 -2.28
N LEU A 263 -3.71 19.89 -1.24
CA LEU A 263 -4.75 18.86 -1.34
C LEU A 263 -6.13 19.44 -1.66
N LEU A 264 -6.52 20.52 -0.98
CA LEU A 264 -7.82 21.16 -1.14
C LEU A 264 -7.94 21.96 -2.44
N ALA A 265 -6.84 22.52 -2.96
CA ALA A 265 -6.83 23.22 -4.25
C ALA A 265 -7.04 22.31 -5.48
N ASN A 266 -7.02 20.98 -5.30
CA ASN A 266 -7.01 20.00 -6.38
C ASN A 266 -8.21 19.03 -6.36
N ALA A 267 -9.21 19.25 -5.50
CA ALA A 267 -10.49 18.58 -5.64
C ALA A 267 -11.18 19.14 -6.92
N PRO A 268 -11.55 18.30 -7.91
CA PRO A 268 -12.25 18.81 -9.09
C PRO A 268 -13.54 19.50 -8.67
N ASP A 269 -13.89 20.61 -9.35
CA ASP A 269 -15.03 21.52 -9.11
C ASP A 269 -16.44 20.85 -9.16
N HIS A 270 -16.52 19.52 -9.09
CA HIS A 270 -17.76 18.79 -9.31
C HIS A 270 -18.72 18.82 -8.12
N HIS A 271 -18.29 19.24 -6.92
CA HIS A 271 -19.16 19.38 -5.76
C HIS A 271 -18.71 20.53 -4.84
N PRO A 272 -19.62 21.23 -4.14
CA PRO A 272 -19.24 22.13 -3.07
C PRO A 272 -18.40 21.33 -2.05
N PRO A 273 -17.25 21.87 -1.60
CA PRO A 273 -16.36 21.14 -0.71
C PRO A 273 -17.12 20.73 0.55
N LEU A 274 -17.16 19.42 0.82
CA LEU A 274 -17.61 18.91 2.11
C LEU A 274 -16.63 19.37 3.19
N PRO A 275 -17.06 19.46 4.47
CA PRO A 275 -16.16 19.75 5.57
C PRO A 275 -14.95 18.81 5.59
N LEU A 276 -13.81 19.31 6.04
CA LEU A 276 -12.60 18.51 6.21
C LEU A 276 -12.89 17.30 7.11
N GLN A 277 -12.50 16.09 6.67
CA GLN A 277 -12.77 14.81 7.34
C GLN A 277 -14.25 14.38 7.44
N GLU A 278 -15.14 14.89 6.58
CA GLU A 278 -16.49 14.36 6.45
C GLU A 278 -16.48 12.88 6.04
N TRP A 279 -17.22 12.03 6.77
CA TRP A 279 -17.46 10.65 6.37
C TRP A 279 -18.27 10.62 5.09
N VAL A 280 -17.77 9.96 4.04
CA VAL A 280 -18.49 9.80 2.78
C VAL A 280 -18.61 8.34 2.40
N ILE A 281 -19.68 8.00 1.68
CA ILE A 281 -19.79 6.75 0.94
C ILE A 281 -19.59 7.06 -0.54
N GLY A 282 -18.74 6.28 -1.20
CA GLY A 282 -18.60 6.28 -2.67
C GLY A 282 -19.33 5.08 -3.25
N PHE A 283 -20.08 5.28 -4.33
CA PHE A 283 -20.75 4.21 -5.07
C PHE A 283 -20.72 4.50 -6.57
N VAL A 284 -20.98 3.48 -7.38
CA VAL A 284 -21.16 3.64 -8.83
C VAL A 284 -22.64 3.47 -9.11
N ASP A 285 -23.26 4.44 -9.76
CA ASP A 285 -24.67 4.34 -10.13
C ASP A 285 -24.90 3.24 -11.20
N PRO A 286 -26.16 2.87 -11.48
CA PRO A 286 -26.45 1.82 -12.46
C PRO A 286 -25.95 2.10 -13.89
N VAL A 287 -25.62 3.36 -14.23
CA VAL A 287 -25.07 3.75 -15.54
C VAL A 287 -23.54 3.88 -15.53
N GLY A 288 -22.88 3.47 -14.45
CA GLY A 288 -21.42 3.43 -14.35
C GLY A 288 -20.78 4.74 -13.89
N LYS A 289 -21.57 5.74 -13.47
CA LYS A 289 -21.05 7.02 -12.98
C LYS A 289 -20.65 6.92 -11.51
N PRO A 290 -19.40 7.27 -11.14
CA PRO A 290 -19.01 7.35 -9.74
C PRO A 290 -19.73 8.51 -9.06
N MET A 291 -20.28 8.24 -7.88
CA MET A 291 -20.97 9.18 -7.00
C MET A 291 -20.42 9.07 -5.59
N CYS A 292 -20.53 10.15 -4.82
CA CYS A 292 -20.32 10.10 -3.38
C CYS A 292 -21.35 10.97 -2.65
N CYS A 293 -21.66 10.61 -1.40
CA CYS A 293 -22.45 11.45 -0.52
C CYS A 293 -21.95 11.33 0.92
N ALA A 294 -22.21 12.36 1.73
CA ALA A 294 -21.87 12.32 3.14
C ALA A 294 -22.64 11.19 3.83
N LEU A 295 -21.98 10.43 4.70
CA LEU A 295 -22.58 9.32 5.43
C LEU A 295 -23.77 9.81 6.25
N LYS A 296 -23.67 11.00 6.86
CA LYS A 296 -24.77 11.66 7.60
C LYS A 296 -25.99 12.04 6.74
N SER A 297 -25.83 12.03 5.41
CA SER A 297 -26.92 12.34 4.47
C SER A 297 -27.64 11.09 3.96
N LEU A 298 -27.16 9.89 4.33
CA LEU A 298 -27.85 8.65 4.02
C LEU A 298 -29.06 8.48 4.94
N PRO A 299 -30.23 8.07 4.40
CA PRO A 299 -31.35 7.65 5.24
C PRO A 299 -30.97 6.39 6.03
N GLU A 300 -31.29 6.35 7.31
CA GLU A 300 -30.93 5.23 8.20
C GLU A 300 -31.71 3.94 7.88
N ASP A 301 -32.96 4.06 7.40
CA ASP A 301 -33.89 2.93 7.22
C ASP A 301 -34.57 2.88 5.84
N GLU A 302 -34.10 3.67 4.87
CA GLU A 302 -34.64 3.63 3.49
C GLU A 302 -33.56 3.26 2.48
N PRO A 303 -33.89 2.48 1.43
CA PRO A 303 -32.98 2.28 0.31
C PRO A 303 -32.63 3.63 -0.31
N LEU A 304 -31.34 3.85 -0.57
CA LEU A 304 -30.87 5.05 -1.25
C LEU A 304 -31.54 5.15 -2.63
N LYS A 305 -32.43 6.13 -2.81
CA LYS A 305 -33.07 6.39 -4.10
C LYS A 305 -32.08 7.12 -5.00
N ILE A 306 -31.38 6.35 -5.83
CA ILE A 306 -30.52 6.87 -6.89
C ILE A 306 -31.43 7.12 -8.10
N GLY A 307 -31.65 8.40 -8.42
CA GLY A 307 -32.51 8.85 -9.52
C GLY A 307 -31.88 8.68 -10.89
#